data_AF-A0A7Y9UNC0-F1
#
_entry.id   AF-A0A7Y9UNC0-F1
#
_cell.length_a   1.000
_cell.length_b   1.000
_cell.length_c   1.000
_cell.angle_alpha   90.00
_cell.angle_beta   90.00
_cell.angle_gamma   90.00
#
_symmetry.space_group_name_H-M   'P 1'
#
loop_
_entity.id
_entity.type
_entity.pdbx_description
1 polymer ?
#
loop_
_entity_poly.entity_id
_entity_poly.type
_entity_poly.pdbx_seq_one_letter_code
_entity_poly.pdbx_strand_id
1 'polypeptide(L)'
;MSPVPANTLAEATTAIEDVSSRIEDVFARVGHELGCGHLIFKELNQGLAALSGELSGAEIEGAATALQEIAAQLSELAQALPAESALLETIGKSTAEASSLLKPLFKHIQMITIIARSARIEAASLDGDREGFLAFTQEAYDLGRAVQRSIEGCARDQQRLSEAVATAFGRQKEFESRYRAQLMSESAELGAAYSGLRDQRSKSSHLADRASSSTRKIAEAVGSAIISLQAGDSTRQRLEHVSHGLGLVSESAPSLVPETVPSDDGVRAICRLQAAQLRDAQREFGGDVGQIVGALTAILHDAGSVVGHGRTLFGGEEGGSSSFLTRIKQTLAHASTLIATCESAGRSVDEALAIVEDTLAKFRQAIAGLAEATIDITLIGMNAGLKASHLGSRGSAFVVIANELKATADQVSAGAARLRPVLDGIERSANELKELRVQGDPTQLAKLEPQILQALREVEDGNERLGKLMSRLVDEGAEFERLMNSAQGQMTRLGESSAALPAVATRLETASASVQRLQPELQDQAILDDLFARYTMERERDVHREFLQALGLASIAAMRRVEAVETADDGIELF
;
A
#
# COMPACT_ATOMS: atom_id res chain seq x y z
N MET A 1 21.21 -3.19 84.63
CA MET A 1 21.98 -3.59 83.43
C MET A 1 20.95 -3.91 82.37
N SER A 2 21.03 -3.31 81.17
CA SER A 2 20.03 -3.52 80.12
C SER A 2 19.85 -5.04 79.85
N PRO A 3 18.61 -5.53 79.70
CA PRO A 3 18.33 -6.94 79.55
C PRO A 3 18.80 -7.53 78.21
N VAL A 4 19.12 -6.66 77.24
CA VAL A 4 19.66 -7.00 75.93
C VAL A 4 21.07 -6.40 75.81
N PRO A 5 22.08 -7.14 75.34
CA PRO A 5 23.43 -6.59 75.19
C PRO A 5 23.45 -5.42 74.19
N ALA A 6 24.00 -4.27 74.60
CA ALA A 6 24.10 -3.08 73.75
C ALA A 6 24.83 -3.35 72.41
N ASN A 7 25.80 -4.28 72.41
CA ASN A 7 26.49 -4.71 71.20
C ASN A 7 25.55 -5.42 70.20
N THR A 8 24.59 -6.22 70.69
CA THR A 8 23.61 -6.91 69.84
C THR A 8 22.64 -5.94 69.16
N LEU A 9 22.23 -4.88 69.86
CA LEU A 9 21.37 -3.83 69.31
C LEU A 9 22.11 -2.99 68.28
N ALA A 10 23.35 -2.57 68.56
CA ALA A 10 24.18 -1.82 67.63
C ALA A 10 24.50 -2.61 66.34
N GLU A 11 24.83 -3.91 66.47
CA GLU A 11 25.04 -4.79 65.32
C GLU A 11 23.76 -5.01 64.51
N ALA A 12 22.59 -5.06 65.15
CA ALA A 12 21.31 -5.20 64.46
C ALA A 12 20.94 -3.93 63.68
N THR A 13 21.05 -2.75 64.31
CA THR A 13 20.80 -1.46 63.65
C THR A 13 21.73 -1.26 62.46
N THR A 14 23.04 -1.52 62.63
CA THR A 14 24.02 -1.42 61.52
C THR A 14 23.66 -2.34 60.34
N ALA A 15 23.22 -3.57 60.63
CA ALA A 15 22.83 -4.52 59.58
C ALA A 15 21.55 -4.10 58.85
N ILE A 16 20.59 -3.48 59.55
CA ILE A 16 19.34 -2.98 58.96
C ILE A 16 19.61 -1.73 58.11
N GLU A 17 20.46 -0.82 58.59
CA GLU A 17 20.88 0.38 57.85
C GLU A 17 21.69 0.05 56.59
N ASP A 18 22.57 -0.97 56.62
CA ASP A 18 23.28 -1.44 55.42
C ASP A 18 22.31 -1.99 54.37
N VAL A 19 21.27 -2.74 54.76
CA VAL A 19 20.26 -3.21 53.80
C VAL A 19 19.39 -2.05 53.31
N SER A 20 18.95 -1.14 54.20
CA SER A 20 18.11 0.01 53.85
C SER A 20 18.79 0.93 52.84
N SER A 21 20.06 1.28 53.07
CA SER A 21 20.86 2.11 52.14
C SER A 21 21.03 1.44 50.78
N ARG A 22 21.27 0.11 50.74
CA ARG A 22 21.37 -0.64 49.47
C ARG A 22 20.05 -0.69 48.70
N ILE A 23 18.90 -0.73 49.38
CA ILE A 23 17.58 -0.70 48.72
C ILE A 23 17.44 0.58 47.93
N GLU A 24 17.67 1.74 48.55
CA GLU A 24 17.57 3.05 47.89
C GLU A 24 18.47 3.13 46.65
N ASP A 25 19.74 2.75 46.84
CA ASP A 25 20.79 2.79 45.84
C ASP A 25 20.51 1.90 44.63
N VAL A 26 20.07 0.66 44.87
CA VAL A 26 19.77 -0.32 43.81
C VAL A 26 18.47 0.04 43.10
N PHE A 27 17.42 0.42 43.82
CA PHE A 27 16.14 0.77 43.20
C PHE A 27 16.26 2.04 42.34
N ALA A 28 17.05 3.03 42.75
CA ALA A 28 17.34 4.20 41.92
C ALA A 28 18.06 3.84 40.62
N ARG A 29 19.07 2.95 40.70
CA ARG A 29 19.80 2.46 39.51
C ARG A 29 18.92 1.63 38.58
N VAL A 30 18.19 0.65 39.11
CA VAL A 30 17.27 -0.20 38.33
C VAL A 30 16.14 0.63 37.71
N GLY A 31 15.59 1.60 38.46
CA GLY A 31 14.58 2.53 37.94
C GLY A 31 15.11 3.40 36.80
N HIS A 32 16.36 3.86 36.87
CA HIS A 32 17.00 4.58 35.78
C HIS A 32 17.19 3.68 34.54
N GLU A 33 17.74 2.46 34.72
CA GLU A 33 17.93 1.49 33.62
C GLU A 33 16.60 1.13 32.93
N LEU A 34 15.53 0.92 33.70
CA LEU A 34 14.18 0.68 33.18
C LEU A 34 13.59 1.91 32.48
N GLY A 35 13.77 3.11 33.04
CA GLY A 35 13.32 4.36 32.44
C GLY A 35 13.95 4.60 31.07
N CYS A 36 15.26 4.39 30.94
CA CYS A 36 15.97 4.45 29.66
C CYS A 36 15.40 3.44 28.67
N GLY A 37 15.21 2.19 29.08
CA GLY A 37 14.60 1.15 28.24
C GLY A 37 13.18 1.49 27.78
N HIS A 38 12.34 2.03 28.68
CA HIS A 38 10.98 2.43 28.33
C HIS A 38 10.94 3.50 27.23
N LEU A 39 11.81 4.50 27.30
CA LEU A 39 11.88 5.57 26.29
C LEU A 39 12.30 5.04 24.92
N ILE A 40 13.34 4.20 24.89
CA ILE A 40 13.84 3.55 23.66
C ILE A 40 12.72 2.80 22.94
N PHE A 41 12.03 1.88 23.63
CA PHE A 41 10.96 1.10 23.01
C PHE A 41 9.74 1.97 22.66
N LYS A 42 9.43 3.02 23.43
CA LYS A 42 8.35 3.94 23.09
C LYS A 42 8.62 4.68 21.77
N GLU A 43 9.83 5.19 21.57
CA GLU A 43 10.23 5.86 20.33
C GLU A 43 10.24 4.90 19.13
N LEU A 44 10.81 3.71 19.30
CA LEU A 44 10.82 2.67 18.26
C LEU A 44 9.39 2.28 17.86
N ASN A 45 8.48 2.12 18.83
CA ASN A 45 7.10 1.76 18.56
C ASN A 45 6.39 2.84 17.74
N GLN A 46 6.60 4.12 18.07
CA GLN A 46 6.03 5.23 17.33
C GLN A 46 6.56 5.28 15.89
N GLY A 47 7.86 5.09 15.69
CA GLY A 47 8.47 5.03 14.37
C GLY A 47 7.93 3.88 13.52
N LEU A 48 7.79 2.69 14.10
CA LEU A 48 7.27 1.51 13.42
C LEU A 48 5.79 1.63 13.08
N ALA A 49 4.97 2.19 13.99
CA ALA A 49 3.55 2.39 13.75
C ALA A 49 3.29 3.43 12.65
N ALA A 50 4.03 4.54 12.65
CA ALA A 50 3.94 5.55 11.60
C ALA A 50 4.31 4.97 10.23
N LEU A 51 5.40 4.20 10.18
CA LEU A 51 5.87 3.58 8.95
C LEU A 51 4.92 2.49 8.43
N SER A 52 4.31 1.69 9.32
CA SER A 52 3.28 0.72 8.93
C SER A 52 2.08 1.42 8.26
N GLY A 53 1.68 2.58 8.80
CA GLY A 53 0.65 3.43 8.21
C GLY A 53 1.00 3.95 6.82
N GLU A 54 2.22 4.46 6.64
CA GLU A 54 2.72 4.93 5.33
C GLU A 54 2.78 3.79 4.30
N LEU A 55 3.34 2.64 4.67
CA LEU A 55 3.42 1.46 3.80
C LEU A 55 2.05 0.85 3.48
N SER A 56 1.06 1.07 4.33
CA SER A 56 -0.32 0.63 4.12
C SER A 56 -1.17 1.68 3.40
N GLY A 57 -0.59 2.82 3.01
CA GLY A 57 -1.28 3.94 2.37
C GLY A 57 -1.97 3.60 1.04
N ALA A 58 -2.96 4.43 0.69
CA ALA A 58 -3.73 4.29 -0.54
C ALA A 58 -2.91 4.56 -1.81
N GLU A 59 -1.83 5.33 -1.71
CA GLU A 59 -0.96 5.73 -2.83
C GLU A 59 -0.23 4.53 -3.44
N ILE A 60 0.28 3.62 -2.60
CA ILE A 60 0.96 2.39 -3.07
C ILE A 60 -0.04 1.42 -3.70
N GLU A 61 -1.26 1.33 -3.19
CA GLU A 61 -2.33 0.52 -3.80
C GLU A 61 -2.75 1.10 -5.16
N GLY A 62 -2.85 2.42 -5.25
CA GLY A 62 -3.13 3.13 -6.49
C GLY A 62 -2.07 2.84 -7.56
N ALA A 63 -0.78 2.89 -7.20
CA ALA A 63 0.29 2.58 -8.15
C ALA A 63 0.37 1.10 -8.54
N ALA A 64 0.08 0.18 -7.62
CA ALA A 64 -0.04 -1.23 -7.95
C ALA A 64 -1.19 -1.43 -8.97
N THR A 65 -2.35 -0.83 -8.71
CA THR A 65 -3.49 -0.88 -9.64
C THR A 65 -3.14 -0.28 -11.00
N ALA A 66 -2.45 0.87 -11.02
CA ALA A 66 -1.98 1.49 -12.25
C ALA A 66 -1.02 0.58 -13.04
N LEU A 67 -0.07 -0.12 -12.40
CA LEU A 67 0.78 -1.11 -13.08
C LEU A 67 -0.04 -2.20 -13.78
N GLN A 68 -1.11 -2.66 -13.14
CA GLN A 68 -2.01 -3.66 -13.72
C GLN A 68 -2.82 -3.10 -14.90
N GLU A 69 -3.25 -1.84 -14.83
CA GLU A 69 -3.91 -1.13 -15.94
C GLU A 69 -2.97 -1.00 -17.15
N ILE A 70 -1.71 -0.60 -16.93
CA ILE A 70 -0.70 -0.52 -18.01
C ILE A 70 -0.46 -1.90 -18.63
N ALA A 71 -0.29 -2.94 -17.79
CA ALA A 71 -0.10 -4.30 -18.26
C ALA A 71 -1.28 -4.78 -19.12
N ALA A 72 -2.52 -4.52 -18.70
CA ALA A 72 -3.72 -4.86 -19.45
C ALA A 72 -3.75 -4.16 -20.81
N GLN A 73 -3.47 -2.85 -20.83
CA GLN A 73 -3.46 -2.07 -22.07
C GLN A 73 -2.38 -2.50 -23.05
N LEU A 74 -1.16 -2.83 -22.59
CA LEU A 74 -0.12 -3.38 -23.47
C LEU A 74 -0.56 -4.72 -24.09
N SER A 75 -1.23 -5.57 -23.32
CA SER A 75 -1.79 -6.82 -23.82
C SER A 75 -2.91 -6.59 -24.82
N GLU A 76 -3.84 -5.66 -24.56
CA GLU A 76 -4.91 -5.29 -25.48
C GLU A 76 -4.36 -4.74 -26.80
N LEU A 77 -3.40 -3.81 -26.73
CA LEU A 77 -2.70 -3.30 -27.92
C LEU A 77 -2.05 -4.44 -28.70
N ALA A 78 -1.30 -5.32 -28.03
CA ALA A 78 -0.67 -6.45 -28.69
C ALA A 78 -1.69 -7.35 -29.39
N GLN A 79 -2.84 -7.62 -28.75
CA GLN A 79 -3.92 -8.45 -29.28
C GLN A 79 -4.65 -7.80 -30.46
N ALA A 80 -4.75 -6.47 -30.51
CA ALA A 80 -5.38 -5.74 -31.61
C ALA A 80 -4.55 -5.75 -32.91
N LEU A 81 -3.21 -5.80 -32.83
CA LEU A 81 -2.34 -5.67 -34.02
C LEU A 81 -2.67 -6.62 -35.18
N PRO A 82 -2.91 -7.94 -34.99
CA PRO A 82 -3.25 -8.84 -36.10
C PRO A 82 -4.62 -8.55 -36.70
N ALA A 83 -5.58 -8.09 -35.88
CA ALA A 83 -6.89 -7.70 -36.37
C ALA A 83 -6.80 -6.45 -37.26
N GLU A 84 -5.98 -5.47 -36.86
CA GLU A 84 -5.66 -4.29 -37.70
C GLU A 84 -5.01 -4.71 -39.03
N SER A 85 -3.99 -5.57 -38.97
CA SER A 85 -3.30 -6.11 -40.15
C SER A 85 -4.29 -6.83 -41.10
N ALA A 86 -5.18 -7.65 -40.56
CA ALA A 86 -6.18 -8.40 -41.34
C ALA A 86 -7.22 -7.50 -42.00
N LEU A 87 -7.67 -6.45 -41.30
CA LEU A 87 -8.59 -5.46 -41.86
C LEU A 87 -7.95 -4.64 -42.97
N LEU A 88 -6.70 -4.18 -42.78
CA LEU A 88 -5.94 -3.49 -43.84
C LEU A 88 -5.70 -4.38 -45.06
N GLU A 89 -5.41 -5.67 -44.85
CA GLU A 89 -5.29 -6.63 -45.95
C GLU A 89 -6.60 -6.78 -46.72
N THR A 90 -7.73 -6.83 -46.00
CA THR A 90 -9.07 -6.93 -46.57
C THR A 90 -9.42 -5.69 -47.39
N ILE A 91 -9.18 -4.49 -46.84
CA ILE A 91 -9.36 -3.21 -47.55
C ILE A 91 -8.47 -3.18 -48.81
N GLY A 92 -7.23 -3.65 -48.72
CA GLY A 92 -6.31 -3.73 -49.86
C GLY A 92 -6.84 -4.64 -50.97
N LYS A 93 -7.34 -5.83 -50.62
CA LYS A 93 -7.96 -6.78 -51.57
C LYS A 93 -9.20 -6.17 -52.25
N SER A 94 -10.10 -5.57 -51.49
CA SER A 94 -11.31 -4.94 -52.04
C SER A 94 -10.99 -3.70 -52.90
N THR A 95 -9.95 -2.94 -52.54
CA THR A 95 -9.46 -1.82 -53.36
C THR A 95 -8.90 -2.31 -54.71
N ALA A 96 -8.15 -3.42 -54.72
CA ALA A 96 -7.65 -4.04 -55.94
C ALA A 96 -8.81 -4.59 -56.81
N GLU A 97 -9.82 -5.19 -56.19
CA GLU A 97 -11.05 -5.63 -56.87
C GLU A 97 -11.78 -4.45 -57.53
N ALA A 98 -12.00 -3.35 -56.79
CA ALA A 98 -12.61 -2.14 -57.33
C ALA A 98 -11.83 -1.59 -58.55
N SER A 99 -10.49 -1.57 -58.48
CA SER A 99 -9.62 -1.20 -59.62
C SER A 99 -9.87 -2.06 -60.86
N SER A 100 -10.02 -3.37 -60.65
CA SER A 100 -10.25 -4.33 -61.73
C SER A 100 -11.61 -4.11 -62.43
N LEU A 101 -12.63 -3.68 -61.68
CA LEU A 101 -13.97 -3.38 -62.19
C LEU A 101 -14.05 -2.03 -62.91
N LEU A 102 -13.18 -1.07 -62.56
CA LEU A 102 -13.11 0.23 -63.24
C LEU A 102 -12.54 0.14 -64.66
N LYS A 103 -11.62 -0.80 -64.92
CA LYS A 103 -10.99 -0.96 -66.24
C LYS A 103 -12.00 -1.24 -67.36
N PRO A 104 -12.94 -2.20 -67.24
CA PRO A 104 -14.02 -2.39 -68.21
C PRO A 104 -14.96 -1.19 -68.34
N LEU A 105 -15.34 -0.56 -67.21
CA LEU A 105 -16.21 0.61 -67.20
C LEU A 105 -15.64 1.74 -68.06
N PHE A 106 -14.35 2.03 -67.90
CA PHE A 106 -13.65 3.03 -68.70
C PHE A 106 -13.73 2.73 -70.21
N LYS A 107 -13.55 1.47 -70.62
CA LYS A 107 -13.67 1.05 -72.02
C LYS A 107 -15.09 1.27 -72.57
N HIS A 108 -16.13 0.96 -71.80
CA HIS A 108 -17.51 1.16 -72.23
C HIS A 108 -17.87 2.65 -72.37
N ILE A 109 -17.38 3.51 -71.48
CA ILE A 109 -17.58 4.96 -71.57
C ILE A 109 -16.85 5.56 -72.79
N GLN A 110 -15.63 5.08 -73.07
CA GLN A 110 -14.93 5.45 -74.30
C GLN A 110 -15.71 5.02 -75.55
N MET A 111 -16.30 3.82 -75.53
CA MET A 111 -17.14 3.34 -76.63
C MET A 111 -18.36 4.24 -76.87
N ILE A 112 -19.05 4.70 -75.82
CA ILE A 112 -20.13 5.72 -75.94
C ILE A 112 -19.65 6.96 -76.68
N THR A 113 -18.46 7.46 -76.33
CA THR A 113 -17.89 8.67 -76.95
C THR A 113 -17.53 8.45 -78.42
N ILE A 114 -17.05 7.24 -78.77
CA ILE A 114 -16.76 6.83 -80.15
C ILE A 114 -18.06 6.70 -80.95
N ILE A 115 -19.09 6.03 -80.39
CA ILE A 115 -20.41 5.86 -81.01
C ILE A 115 -21.04 7.23 -81.27
N ALA A 116 -21.03 8.14 -80.28
CA ALA A 116 -21.55 9.49 -80.42
C ALA A 116 -20.83 10.28 -81.53
N ARG A 117 -19.50 10.12 -81.65
CA ARG A 117 -18.71 10.76 -82.72
C ARG A 117 -19.02 10.16 -84.10
N SER A 118 -19.12 8.84 -84.22
CA SER A 118 -19.51 8.15 -85.46
C SER A 118 -20.92 8.57 -85.90
N ALA A 119 -21.85 8.66 -84.94
CA ALA A 119 -23.20 9.17 -85.17
C ALA A 119 -23.22 10.60 -85.68
N ARG A 120 -22.34 11.46 -85.15
CA ARG A 120 -22.21 12.85 -85.59
C ARG A 120 -21.70 12.95 -87.03
N ILE A 121 -20.79 12.06 -87.45
CA ILE A 121 -20.29 12.00 -88.84
C ILE A 121 -21.43 11.60 -89.78
N GLU A 122 -22.17 10.55 -89.43
CA GLU A 122 -23.34 10.09 -90.18
C GLU A 122 -24.46 11.15 -90.23
N ALA A 123 -24.58 11.96 -89.17
CA ALA A 123 -25.59 13.02 -89.09
C ALA A 123 -25.23 14.20 -90.01
N ALA A 124 -23.93 14.42 -90.23
CA ALA A 124 -23.45 15.45 -91.13
C ALA A 124 -23.65 15.11 -92.61
N SER A 125 -23.86 13.83 -92.97
CA SER A 125 -24.11 13.36 -94.33
C SER A 125 -25.59 13.26 -94.73
N LEU A 126 -26.53 13.56 -93.82
CA LEU A 126 -27.97 13.55 -94.10
C LEU A 126 -28.46 14.87 -94.74
N ASP A 127 -29.25 14.76 -95.81
CA ASP A 127 -30.01 15.87 -96.40
C ASP A 127 -31.42 15.96 -95.77
N GLY A 128 -31.63 16.98 -94.92
CA GLY A 128 -32.87 17.23 -94.15
C GLY A 128 -32.80 16.76 -92.68
N ASP A 129 -33.37 17.55 -91.76
CA ASP A 129 -33.40 17.32 -90.29
C ASP A 129 -32.02 17.25 -89.56
N ARG A 130 -30.97 17.70 -90.23
CA ARG A 130 -29.56 17.70 -89.79
C ARG A 130 -29.31 18.33 -88.42
N GLU A 131 -29.95 19.45 -88.11
CA GLU A 131 -29.78 20.15 -86.83
C GLU A 131 -30.25 19.32 -85.64
N GLY A 132 -31.41 18.65 -85.78
CA GLY A 132 -31.94 17.77 -84.75
C GLY A 132 -31.03 16.57 -84.51
N PHE A 133 -30.44 16.00 -85.58
CA PHE A 133 -29.52 14.87 -85.45
C PHE A 133 -28.13 15.26 -84.90
N LEU A 134 -27.64 16.45 -85.22
CA LEU A 134 -26.39 16.98 -84.66
C LEU A 134 -26.51 17.35 -83.18
N ALA A 135 -27.67 17.86 -82.75
CA ALA A 135 -27.89 18.24 -81.35
C ALA A 135 -27.81 17.03 -80.39
N PHE A 136 -28.49 15.91 -80.69
CA PHE A 136 -28.46 14.75 -79.79
C PHE A 136 -27.08 14.06 -79.76
N THR A 137 -26.38 14.02 -80.89
CA THR A 137 -25.04 13.42 -80.96
C THR A 137 -24.03 14.24 -80.18
N GLN A 138 -24.21 15.58 -80.16
CA GLN A 138 -23.43 16.48 -79.33
C GLN A 138 -23.73 16.27 -77.84
N GLU A 139 -25.00 16.16 -77.46
CA GLU A 139 -25.43 15.92 -76.08
C GLU A 139 -24.89 14.58 -75.54
N ALA A 140 -25.00 13.49 -76.31
CA ALA A 140 -24.42 12.20 -75.94
C ALA A 140 -22.88 12.25 -75.84
N TYR A 141 -22.22 13.03 -76.70
CA TYR A 141 -20.77 13.21 -76.67
C TYR A 141 -20.33 13.99 -75.43
N ASP A 142 -20.99 15.10 -75.11
CA ASP A 142 -20.66 15.95 -73.97
C ASP A 142 -20.90 15.23 -72.65
N LEU A 143 -22.00 14.47 -72.55
CA LEU A 143 -22.31 13.63 -71.41
C LEU A 143 -21.28 12.49 -71.25
N GLY A 144 -20.97 11.77 -72.34
CA GLY A 144 -19.91 10.75 -72.33
C GLY A 144 -18.55 11.31 -71.89
N ARG A 145 -18.20 12.53 -72.33
CA ARG A 145 -16.98 13.25 -71.92
C ARG A 145 -16.99 13.70 -70.46
N ALA A 146 -18.14 14.05 -69.91
CA ALA A 146 -18.27 14.42 -68.50
C ALA A 146 -18.07 13.19 -67.60
N VAL A 147 -18.75 12.09 -67.95
CA VAL A 147 -18.61 10.80 -67.28
C VAL A 147 -17.18 10.26 -67.37
N GLN A 148 -16.55 10.34 -68.54
CA GLN A 148 -15.16 9.93 -68.74
C GLN A 148 -14.23 10.67 -67.78
N ARG A 149 -14.35 12.01 -67.67
CA ARG A 149 -13.55 12.82 -66.75
C ARG A 149 -13.74 12.43 -65.28
N SER A 150 -14.98 12.13 -64.89
CA SER A 150 -15.30 11.67 -63.54
C SER A 150 -14.60 10.34 -63.21
N ILE A 151 -14.68 9.36 -64.11
CA ILE A 151 -14.06 8.04 -63.92
C ILE A 151 -12.53 8.07 -64.01
N GLU A 152 -11.95 8.95 -64.83
CA GLU A 152 -10.50 9.22 -64.82
C GLU A 152 -10.04 9.84 -63.50
N GLY A 153 -10.88 10.66 -62.87
CA GLY A 153 -10.68 11.13 -61.50
C GLY A 153 -10.64 9.97 -60.51
N CYS A 154 -11.69 9.14 -60.50
CA CYS A 154 -11.78 7.97 -59.64
C CYS A 154 -10.63 6.98 -59.81
N ALA A 155 -10.15 6.75 -61.03
CA ALA A 155 -9.00 5.87 -61.28
C ALA A 155 -7.72 6.40 -60.63
N ARG A 156 -7.51 7.73 -60.65
CA ARG A 156 -6.37 8.37 -59.97
C ARG A 156 -6.50 8.30 -58.46
N ASP A 157 -7.68 8.56 -57.92
CA ASP A 157 -7.94 8.46 -56.48
C ASP A 157 -7.82 7.00 -55.99
N GLN A 158 -8.25 6.02 -56.79
CA GLN A 158 -8.06 4.59 -56.48
C GLN A 158 -6.59 4.18 -56.46
N GLN A 159 -5.77 4.69 -57.37
CA GLN A 159 -4.34 4.42 -57.35
C GLN A 159 -3.71 4.96 -56.06
N ARG A 160 -4.05 6.19 -55.66
CA ARG A 160 -3.61 6.80 -54.40
C ARG A 160 -4.06 5.99 -53.19
N LEU A 161 -5.32 5.56 -53.17
CA LEU A 161 -5.87 4.69 -52.13
C LEU A 161 -5.11 3.38 -52.03
N SER A 162 -4.85 2.71 -53.16
CA SER A 162 -4.14 1.44 -53.19
C SER A 162 -2.70 1.58 -52.67
N GLU A 163 -2.02 2.67 -53.01
CA GLU A 163 -0.67 2.97 -52.53
C GLU A 163 -0.66 3.28 -51.02
N ALA A 164 -1.63 4.06 -50.54
CA ALA A 164 -1.77 4.39 -49.12
C ALA A 164 -2.07 3.15 -48.26
N VAL A 165 -3.03 2.32 -48.66
CA VAL A 165 -3.38 1.08 -47.96
C VAL A 165 -2.24 0.08 -48.00
N ALA A 166 -1.54 -0.09 -49.13
CA ALA A 166 -0.38 -0.97 -49.21
C ALA A 166 0.78 -0.50 -48.31
N THR A 167 1.00 0.81 -48.24
CA THR A 167 2.02 1.41 -47.36
C THR A 167 1.65 1.20 -45.89
N ALA A 168 0.41 1.48 -45.51
CA ALA A 168 -0.08 1.28 -44.15
C ALA A 168 -0.02 -0.20 -43.74
N PHE A 169 -0.48 -1.11 -44.61
CA PHE A 169 -0.39 -2.56 -44.37
C PHE A 169 1.05 -3.04 -44.19
N GLY A 170 1.98 -2.60 -45.05
CA GLY A 170 3.39 -2.96 -44.94
C GLY A 170 4.00 -2.49 -43.62
N ARG A 171 3.77 -1.24 -43.23
CA ARG A 171 4.24 -0.67 -41.96
C ARG A 171 3.61 -1.37 -40.76
N GLN A 172 2.31 -1.62 -40.80
CA GLN A 172 1.59 -2.30 -39.72
C GLN A 172 2.11 -3.73 -39.52
N LYS A 173 2.35 -4.46 -40.60
CA LYS A 173 2.85 -5.84 -40.54
C LYS A 173 4.29 -5.92 -40.03
N GLU A 174 5.15 -4.97 -40.44
CA GLU A 174 6.50 -4.84 -39.91
C GLU A 174 6.46 -4.52 -38.40
N PHE A 175 5.59 -3.59 -38.01
CA PHE A 175 5.38 -3.21 -36.63
C PHE A 175 4.89 -4.40 -35.78
N GLU A 176 3.85 -5.10 -36.24
CA GLU A 176 3.32 -6.32 -35.60
C GLU A 176 4.43 -7.36 -35.39
N SER A 177 5.19 -7.67 -36.44
CA SER A 177 6.26 -8.68 -36.36
C SER A 177 7.37 -8.30 -35.38
N ARG A 178 7.64 -7.01 -35.22
CA ARG A 178 8.74 -6.53 -34.38
C ARG A 178 8.34 -6.34 -32.92
N TYR A 179 7.14 -5.83 -32.67
CA TYR A 179 6.74 -5.32 -31.36
C TYR A 179 5.67 -6.15 -30.65
N ARG A 180 4.89 -7.00 -31.34
CA ARG A 180 3.82 -7.80 -30.69
C ARG A 180 4.34 -8.66 -29.54
N ALA A 181 5.43 -9.40 -29.78
CA ALA A 181 6.02 -10.25 -28.75
C ALA A 181 6.61 -9.43 -27.58
N GLN A 182 7.16 -8.26 -27.89
CA GLN A 182 7.71 -7.35 -26.89
C GLN A 182 6.60 -6.79 -25.99
N LEU A 183 5.50 -6.29 -26.57
CA LEU A 183 4.33 -5.80 -25.82
C LEU A 183 3.76 -6.86 -24.88
N MET A 184 3.63 -8.12 -25.34
CA MET A 184 3.17 -9.23 -24.51
C MET A 184 4.16 -9.57 -23.38
N SER A 185 5.46 -9.55 -23.66
CA SER A 185 6.50 -9.80 -22.66
C SER A 185 6.48 -8.73 -21.57
N GLU A 186 6.44 -7.44 -21.96
CA GLU A 186 6.40 -6.30 -21.03
C GLU A 186 5.10 -6.30 -20.20
N SER A 187 3.96 -6.63 -20.83
CA SER A 187 2.69 -6.82 -20.10
C SER A 187 2.83 -7.89 -19.00
N ALA A 188 3.43 -9.04 -19.32
CA ALA A 188 3.66 -10.09 -18.33
C ALA A 188 4.66 -9.66 -17.24
N GLU A 189 5.72 -8.93 -17.58
CA GLU A 189 6.67 -8.39 -16.62
C GLU A 189 6.03 -7.36 -15.67
N LEU A 190 5.21 -6.44 -16.19
CA LEU A 190 4.45 -5.49 -15.36
C LEU A 190 3.40 -6.17 -14.48
N GLY A 191 2.76 -7.23 -14.99
CA GLY A 191 1.86 -8.07 -14.19
C GLY A 191 2.58 -8.80 -13.04
N ALA A 192 3.79 -9.31 -13.29
CA ALA A 192 4.62 -9.91 -12.24
C ALA A 192 5.14 -8.85 -11.25
N ALA A 193 5.49 -7.66 -11.75
CA ALA A 193 5.87 -6.51 -10.93
C ALA A 193 4.74 -6.07 -9.99
N TYR A 194 3.49 -6.07 -10.45
CA TYR A 194 2.31 -5.81 -9.61
C TYR A 194 2.24 -6.77 -8.42
N SER A 195 2.30 -8.08 -8.68
CA SER A 195 2.26 -9.09 -7.61
C SER A 195 3.44 -8.95 -6.66
N GLY A 196 4.65 -8.75 -7.19
CA GLY A 196 5.85 -8.56 -6.38
C GLY A 196 5.80 -7.31 -5.50
N LEU A 197 5.26 -6.19 -5.99
CA LEU A 197 5.11 -4.96 -5.20
C LEU A 197 4.10 -5.15 -4.07
N ARG A 198 2.99 -5.83 -4.33
CA ARG A 198 1.96 -6.14 -3.32
C ARG A 198 2.49 -7.10 -2.25
N ASP A 199 3.23 -8.13 -2.65
CA ASP A 199 3.87 -9.07 -1.73
C ASP A 199 4.92 -8.37 -0.85
N GLN A 200 5.77 -7.51 -1.45
CA GLN A 200 6.77 -6.74 -0.72
C GLN A 200 6.12 -5.81 0.30
N ARG A 201 5.05 -5.11 -0.09
CA ARG A 201 4.28 -4.25 0.81
C ARG A 201 3.67 -5.04 1.96
N SER A 202 3.02 -6.15 1.66
CA SER A 202 2.38 -7.01 2.67
C SER A 202 3.39 -7.52 3.69
N LYS A 203 4.56 -7.97 3.24
CA LYS A 203 5.67 -8.40 4.11
C LYS A 203 6.17 -7.25 5.00
N SER A 204 6.37 -6.06 4.42
CA SER A 204 6.91 -4.90 5.13
C SER A 204 5.93 -4.34 6.18
N SER A 205 4.64 -4.24 5.84
CA SER A 205 3.57 -3.86 6.76
C SER A 205 3.42 -4.86 7.90
N HIS A 206 3.34 -6.16 7.58
CA HIS A 206 3.22 -7.21 8.60
C HIS A 206 4.44 -7.24 9.54
N LEU A 207 5.64 -6.96 9.03
CA LEU A 207 6.85 -6.81 9.84
C LEU A 207 6.74 -5.60 10.77
N ALA A 208 6.38 -4.44 10.24
CA ALA A 208 6.24 -3.21 11.03
C ALA A 208 5.19 -3.39 12.14
N ASP A 209 4.05 -4.02 11.85
CA ASP A 209 2.99 -4.30 12.83
C ASP A 209 3.44 -5.26 13.94
N ARG A 210 4.14 -6.35 13.59
CA ARG A 210 4.67 -7.29 14.58
C ARG A 210 5.70 -6.64 15.48
N ALA A 211 6.62 -5.87 14.90
CA ALA A 211 7.62 -5.14 15.65
C ALA A 211 6.97 -4.09 16.55
N SER A 212 6.00 -3.31 16.05
CA SER A 212 5.23 -2.33 16.83
C SER A 212 4.50 -2.97 18.00
N SER A 213 3.73 -4.04 17.76
CA SER A 213 2.98 -4.77 18.80
C SER A 213 3.89 -5.26 19.91
N SER A 214 5.04 -5.84 19.56
CA SER A 214 5.94 -6.41 20.56
C SER A 214 6.73 -5.33 21.31
N THR A 215 7.13 -4.26 20.62
CA THR A 215 7.78 -3.10 21.23
C THR A 215 6.84 -2.41 22.24
N ARG A 216 5.53 -2.36 21.93
CA ARG A 216 4.49 -1.89 22.85
C ARG A 216 4.39 -2.77 24.12
N LYS A 217 4.35 -4.10 23.97
CA LYS A 217 4.29 -5.03 25.11
C LYS A 217 5.48 -4.86 26.05
N ILE A 218 6.68 -4.68 25.49
CA ILE A 218 7.89 -4.41 26.26
C ILE A 218 7.76 -3.09 27.02
N ALA A 219 7.31 -2.01 26.37
CA ALA A 219 7.12 -0.72 27.03
C ALA A 219 6.08 -0.78 28.18
N GLU A 220 4.98 -1.53 28.00
CA GLU A 220 3.97 -1.76 29.03
C GLU A 220 4.53 -2.59 30.21
N ALA A 221 5.27 -3.65 29.93
CA ALA A 221 5.89 -4.50 30.95
C ALA A 221 6.96 -3.74 31.77
N VAL A 222 7.79 -2.94 31.11
CA VAL A 222 8.75 -2.04 31.78
C VAL A 222 8.02 -1.01 32.64
N GLY A 223 6.94 -0.42 32.13
CA GLY A 223 6.10 0.50 32.90
C GLY A 223 5.54 -0.13 34.17
N SER A 224 5.07 -1.38 34.09
CA SER A 224 4.61 -2.15 35.24
C SER A 224 5.73 -2.43 36.24
N ALA A 225 6.95 -2.76 35.77
CA ALA A 225 8.09 -3.00 36.64
C ALA A 225 8.52 -1.73 37.39
N ILE A 226 8.47 -0.56 36.74
CA ILE A 226 8.72 0.74 37.37
C ILE A 226 7.71 1.02 38.50
N ILE A 227 6.44 0.69 38.29
CA ILE A 227 5.42 0.82 39.35
C ILE A 227 5.74 -0.12 40.52
N SER A 228 6.13 -1.37 40.25
CA SER A 228 6.54 -2.32 41.29
C SER A 228 7.77 -1.89 42.09
N LEU A 229 8.65 -1.04 41.54
CA LEU A 229 9.78 -0.49 42.29
C LEU A 229 9.34 0.38 43.49
N GLN A 230 8.11 0.91 43.50
CA GLN A 230 7.61 1.66 44.67
C GLN A 230 7.53 0.81 45.95
N ALA A 231 7.45 -0.52 45.83
CA ALA A 231 7.47 -1.43 46.97
C ALA A 231 8.82 -1.39 47.73
N GLY A 232 9.91 -1.03 47.06
CA GLY A 232 11.22 -0.81 47.69
C GLY A 232 11.21 0.38 48.65
N ASP A 233 10.53 1.47 48.29
CA ASP A 233 10.40 2.63 49.20
C ASP A 233 9.60 2.28 50.44
N SER A 234 8.51 1.50 50.28
CA SER A 234 7.76 0.98 51.43
C SER A 234 8.66 0.11 52.34
N THR A 235 9.43 -0.82 51.76
CA THR A 235 10.33 -1.65 52.55
C THR A 235 11.40 -0.82 53.27
N ARG A 236 12.02 0.16 52.60
CA ARG A 236 13.00 1.08 53.19
C ARG A 236 12.42 1.80 54.41
N GLN A 237 11.24 2.40 54.28
CA GLN A 237 10.55 3.08 55.40
C GLN A 237 10.31 2.14 56.58
N ARG A 238 9.88 0.91 56.31
CA ARG A 238 9.67 -0.11 57.36
C ARG A 238 10.96 -0.46 58.09
N LEU A 239 12.08 -0.60 57.38
CA LEU A 239 13.39 -0.84 57.98
C LEU A 239 13.88 0.35 58.83
N GLU A 240 13.57 1.58 58.41
CA GLU A 240 13.83 2.80 59.18
C GLU A 240 13.01 2.85 60.48
N HIS A 241 11.73 2.47 60.42
CA HIS A 241 10.89 2.36 61.62
C HIS A 241 11.40 1.27 62.58
N VAL A 242 11.87 0.14 62.06
CA VAL A 242 12.50 -0.91 62.87
C VAL A 242 13.77 -0.37 63.54
N SER A 243 14.64 0.32 62.79
CA SER A 243 15.87 0.92 63.32
C SER A 243 15.58 1.98 64.38
N HIS A 244 14.55 2.81 64.17
CA HIS A 244 14.08 3.78 65.15
C HIS A 244 13.61 3.10 66.45
N GLY A 245 12.81 2.04 66.35
CA GLY A 245 12.36 1.27 67.51
C GLY A 245 13.51 0.61 68.29
N LEU A 246 14.57 0.17 67.60
CA LEU A 246 15.80 -0.32 68.24
C LEU A 246 16.63 0.80 68.87
N GLY A 247 16.60 2.02 68.32
CA GLY A 247 17.23 3.21 68.89
C GLY A 247 16.65 3.59 70.25
N LEU A 248 15.32 3.53 70.40
CA LEU A 248 14.61 3.82 71.67
C LEU A 248 15.04 2.92 72.84
N VAL A 249 15.60 1.74 72.57
CA VAL A 249 16.10 0.80 73.59
C VAL A 249 17.62 0.77 73.70
N SER A 250 18.33 1.43 72.77
CA SER A 250 19.79 1.51 72.72
C SER A 250 20.34 2.77 73.40
N GLU A 251 19.57 3.86 73.37
CA GLU A 251 19.97 5.14 73.97
C GLU A 251 19.65 5.18 75.48
N SER A 252 20.70 5.04 76.30
CA SER A 252 20.76 5.72 77.60
C SER A 252 21.69 6.93 77.44
N ALA A 253 21.34 7.87 76.56
CA ALA A 253 22.03 9.14 76.51
C ALA A 253 21.60 9.98 77.73
N PRO A 254 22.50 10.69 78.42
CA PRO A 254 22.12 11.58 79.50
C PRO A 254 21.34 12.78 78.94
N SER A 255 20.02 12.66 78.89
CA SER A 255 19.08 13.73 78.55
C SER A 255 18.78 14.59 79.79
N LEU A 256 18.70 15.91 79.62
CA LEU A 256 18.38 16.87 80.68
C LEU A 256 16.86 16.95 80.97
N VAL A 257 16.04 16.23 80.19
CA VAL A 257 14.59 16.09 80.34
C VAL A 257 14.29 14.66 80.81
N PRO A 258 13.34 14.40 81.73
CA PRO A 258 12.94 13.04 82.10
C PRO A 258 12.32 12.34 80.89
N GLU A 259 13.13 11.59 80.15
CA GLU A 259 12.64 10.67 79.12
C GLU A 259 12.03 9.44 79.80
N THR A 260 10.87 8.99 79.31
CA THR A 260 10.25 7.74 79.73
C THR A 260 11.15 6.59 79.30
N VAL A 261 11.96 6.07 80.23
CA VAL A 261 12.85 4.94 79.99
C VAL A 261 12.03 3.64 80.02
N PRO A 262 12.11 2.78 79.00
CA PRO A 262 11.39 1.52 78.99
C PRO A 262 11.85 0.60 80.13
N SER A 263 10.92 -0.16 80.70
CA SER A 263 11.23 -1.19 81.69
C SER A 263 12.02 -2.34 81.05
N ASP A 264 12.63 -3.23 81.84
CA ASP A 264 13.33 -4.39 81.28
C ASP A 264 12.38 -5.30 80.45
N ASP A 265 11.10 -5.38 80.84
CA ASP A 265 10.08 -6.10 80.07
C ASP A 265 9.62 -5.31 78.84
N GLY A 266 9.60 -3.98 78.90
CA GLY A 266 9.38 -3.08 77.76
C GLY A 266 10.49 -3.20 76.71
N VAL A 267 11.76 -3.19 77.12
CA VAL A 267 12.91 -3.39 76.23
C VAL A 267 12.80 -4.75 75.51
N ARG A 268 12.45 -5.82 76.25
CA ARG A 268 12.22 -7.15 75.65
C ARG A 268 11.03 -7.17 74.70
N ALA A 269 9.92 -6.51 75.04
CA ALA A 269 8.73 -6.43 74.19
C ALA A 269 9.01 -5.67 72.88
N ILE A 270 9.70 -4.53 72.96
CA ILE A 270 10.10 -3.73 71.80
C ILE A 270 11.04 -4.54 70.89
N CYS A 271 12.05 -5.22 71.44
CA CYS A 271 12.96 -6.06 70.64
C CYS A 271 12.23 -7.20 69.90
N ARG A 272 11.24 -7.84 70.54
CA ARG A 272 10.43 -8.90 69.90
C ARG A 272 9.49 -8.33 68.84
N LEU A 273 8.89 -7.16 69.08
CA LEU A 273 8.08 -6.46 68.09
C LEU A 273 8.93 -6.09 66.86
N GLN A 274 10.10 -5.51 67.07
CA GLN A 274 11.01 -5.15 65.98
C GLN A 274 11.51 -6.38 65.20
N ALA A 275 11.75 -7.51 65.88
CA ALA A 275 12.04 -8.77 65.19
C ALA A 275 10.86 -9.30 64.35
N ALA A 276 9.61 -9.12 64.82
CA ALA A 276 8.41 -9.47 64.06
C ALA A 276 8.23 -8.57 62.83
N GLN A 277 8.37 -7.25 63.00
CA GLN A 277 8.33 -6.27 61.91
C GLN A 277 9.40 -6.54 60.86
N LEU A 278 10.64 -6.81 61.29
CA LEU A 278 11.76 -7.08 60.39
C LEU A 278 11.55 -8.32 59.52
N ARG A 279 10.97 -9.39 60.08
CA ARG A 279 10.65 -10.60 59.30
C ARG A 279 9.51 -10.41 58.32
N ASP A 280 8.49 -9.65 58.71
CA ASP A 280 7.39 -9.37 57.80
C ASP A 280 7.85 -8.47 56.65
N ALA A 281 8.61 -7.42 56.94
CA ALA A 281 9.22 -6.55 55.95
C ALA A 281 10.14 -7.33 54.99
N GLN A 282 10.99 -8.23 55.49
CA GLN A 282 11.84 -9.04 54.63
C GLN A 282 11.05 -10.02 53.75
N ARG A 283 9.96 -10.59 54.25
CA ARG A 283 9.13 -11.54 53.49
C ARG A 283 8.45 -10.85 52.32
N GLU A 284 7.83 -9.69 52.56
CA GLU A 284 7.17 -8.89 51.54
C GLU A 284 8.21 -8.43 50.50
N PHE A 285 9.32 -7.87 50.96
CA PHE A 285 10.42 -7.45 50.10
C PHE A 285 10.98 -8.58 49.24
N GLY A 286 11.14 -9.78 49.79
CA GLY A 286 11.58 -10.95 49.02
C GLY A 286 10.58 -11.35 47.93
N GLY A 287 9.28 -11.22 48.20
CA GLY A 287 8.22 -11.40 47.22
C GLY A 287 8.29 -10.36 46.09
N ASP A 288 8.43 -9.09 46.45
CA ASP A 288 8.51 -7.98 45.50
C ASP A 288 9.75 -8.07 44.59
N VAL A 289 10.92 -8.37 45.17
CA VAL A 289 12.15 -8.63 44.41
C VAL A 289 11.97 -9.81 43.45
N GLY A 290 11.32 -10.88 43.91
CA GLY A 290 11.01 -12.04 43.06
C GLY A 290 10.09 -11.69 41.89
N GLN A 291 9.06 -10.88 42.14
CA GLN A 291 8.15 -10.39 41.10
C GLN A 291 8.88 -9.51 40.07
N ILE A 292 9.73 -8.59 40.52
CA ILE A 292 10.52 -7.72 39.63
C ILE A 292 11.48 -8.56 38.78
N VAL A 293 12.20 -9.51 39.36
CA VAL A 293 13.10 -10.41 38.62
C VAL A 293 12.33 -11.24 37.58
N GLY A 294 11.14 -11.73 37.93
CA GLY A 294 10.26 -12.43 36.99
C GLY A 294 9.81 -11.55 35.82
N ALA A 295 9.42 -10.30 36.11
CA ALA A 295 9.03 -9.32 35.10
C ALA A 295 10.19 -8.98 34.16
N LEU A 296 11.39 -8.74 34.69
CA LEU A 296 12.61 -8.48 33.89
C LEU A 296 12.96 -9.67 32.97
N THR A 297 12.77 -10.90 33.45
CA THR A 297 13.01 -12.11 32.65
C THR A 297 12.03 -12.22 31.48
N ALA A 298 10.74 -11.92 31.72
CA ALA A 298 9.73 -11.90 30.67
C ALA A 298 10.01 -10.82 29.62
N ILE A 299 10.41 -9.62 30.07
CA ILE A 299 10.82 -8.50 29.23
C ILE A 299 12.00 -8.88 28.33
N LEU A 300 13.03 -9.54 28.89
CA LEU A 300 14.21 -10.00 28.15
C LEU A 300 13.86 -11.02 27.07
N HIS A 301 12.98 -11.97 27.38
CA HIS A 301 12.49 -12.95 26.42
C HIS A 301 11.75 -12.28 25.24
N ASP A 302 10.86 -11.33 25.55
CA ASP A 302 10.10 -10.61 24.54
C ASP A 302 11.02 -9.74 23.66
N ALA A 303 11.99 -9.03 24.25
CA ALA A 303 12.98 -8.25 23.51
C ALA A 303 13.84 -9.12 22.59
N GLY A 304 14.32 -10.27 23.07
CA GLY A 304 15.09 -11.22 22.26
C GLY A 304 14.30 -11.77 21.08
N SER A 305 13.01 -12.06 21.27
CA SER A 305 12.11 -12.47 20.20
C SER A 305 11.96 -11.40 19.12
N VAL A 306 11.79 -10.12 19.50
CA VAL A 306 11.67 -9.00 18.56
C VAL A 306 12.93 -8.82 17.72
N VAL A 307 14.08 -8.80 18.37
CA VAL A 307 15.39 -8.66 17.70
C VAL A 307 15.65 -9.84 16.78
N GLY A 308 15.26 -11.06 17.18
CA GLY A 308 15.34 -12.25 16.34
C GLY A 308 14.50 -12.16 15.07
N HIS A 309 13.25 -11.68 15.18
CA HIS A 309 12.40 -11.43 14.01
C HIS A 309 13.00 -10.35 13.09
N GLY A 310 13.54 -9.26 13.66
CA GLY A 310 14.23 -8.22 12.89
C GLY A 310 15.43 -8.76 12.10
N ARG A 311 16.29 -9.57 12.74
CA ARG A 311 17.50 -10.14 12.10
C ARG A 311 17.19 -11.15 11.01
N THR A 312 16.22 -12.03 11.24
CA THR A 312 15.86 -13.09 10.28
C THR A 312 15.18 -12.55 9.02
N LEU A 313 14.42 -11.47 9.14
CA LEU A 313 13.66 -10.89 8.04
C LEU A 313 14.42 -9.81 7.27
N PHE A 314 15.30 -9.03 7.92
CA PHE A 314 16.07 -7.97 7.26
C PHE A 314 17.52 -8.37 6.92
N GLY A 315 18.11 -9.33 7.62
CA GLY A 315 19.50 -9.77 7.40
C GLY A 315 19.73 -10.65 6.16
N GLY A 316 18.68 -10.99 5.41
CA GLY A 316 18.75 -11.92 4.27
C GLY A 316 18.67 -11.28 2.87
N GLU A 317 18.18 -10.05 2.73
CA GLU A 317 17.71 -9.54 1.42
C GLU A 317 18.16 -8.10 1.07
N GLU A 318 19.25 -7.58 1.66
CA GLU A 318 19.72 -6.20 1.39
C GLU A 318 20.02 -5.88 -0.10
N GLY A 319 20.12 -6.89 -0.98
CA GLY A 319 20.31 -6.69 -2.43
C GLY A 319 19.09 -6.93 -3.33
N GLY A 320 18.00 -7.51 -2.81
CA GLY A 320 16.89 -8.01 -3.65
C GLY A 320 15.87 -6.94 -4.04
N SER A 321 15.41 -6.15 -3.06
CA SER A 321 14.31 -5.21 -3.26
C SER A 321 14.69 -4.00 -4.13
N SER A 322 15.91 -3.47 -4.01
CA SER A 322 16.35 -2.35 -4.88
C SER A 322 16.53 -2.78 -6.33
N SER A 323 17.03 -4.01 -6.55
CA SER A 323 17.11 -4.61 -7.89
C SER A 323 15.73 -4.82 -8.50
N PHE A 324 14.73 -5.19 -7.70
CA PHE A 324 13.35 -5.35 -8.15
C PHE A 324 12.72 -4.01 -8.56
N LEU A 325 12.78 -2.99 -7.71
CA LEU A 325 12.19 -1.67 -8.00
C LEU A 325 12.89 -0.98 -9.19
N THR A 326 14.21 -1.17 -9.31
CA THR A 326 14.97 -0.73 -10.49
C THR A 326 14.48 -1.43 -11.76
N ARG A 327 14.19 -2.73 -11.71
CA ARG A 327 13.62 -3.46 -12.84
C ARG A 327 12.26 -2.90 -13.23
N ILE A 328 11.37 -2.64 -12.27
CA ILE A 328 10.05 -2.04 -12.56
C ILE A 328 10.20 -0.69 -13.27
N LYS A 329 11.09 0.18 -12.79
CA LYS A 329 11.36 1.49 -13.42
C LYS A 329 11.83 1.33 -14.87
N GLN A 330 12.70 0.35 -15.14
CA GLN A 330 13.18 0.05 -16.49
C GLN A 330 12.06 -0.48 -17.40
N THR A 331 11.28 -1.45 -16.93
CA THR A 331 10.12 -2.02 -17.63
C THR A 331 9.09 -0.93 -17.95
N LEU A 332 8.81 -0.03 -17.01
CA LEU A 332 7.88 1.09 -17.21
C LEU A 332 8.39 2.07 -18.29
N ALA A 333 9.65 2.49 -18.21
CA ALA A 333 10.25 3.37 -19.23
C ALA A 333 10.25 2.73 -20.63
N HIS A 334 10.48 1.41 -20.69
CA HIS A 334 10.41 0.66 -21.94
C HIS A 334 8.96 0.56 -22.46
N ALA A 335 7.98 0.28 -21.58
CA ALA A 335 6.56 0.30 -21.91
C ALA A 335 6.10 1.64 -22.48
N SER A 336 6.46 2.77 -21.86
CA SER A 336 6.15 4.11 -22.36
C SER A 336 6.75 4.36 -23.76
N THR A 337 7.96 3.87 -24.00
CA THR A 337 8.60 3.94 -25.33
C THR A 337 7.84 3.10 -26.36
N LEU A 338 7.40 1.89 -25.99
CA LEU A 338 6.61 1.01 -26.87
C LEU A 338 5.26 1.63 -27.22
N ILE A 339 4.58 2.24 -26.24
CA ILE A 339 3.29 2.92 -26.46
C ILE A 339 3.45 4.10 -27.42
N ALA A 340 4.45 4.96 -27.21
CA ALA A 340 4.74 6.06 -28.13
C ALA A 340 5.08 5.55 -29.56
N THR A 341 5.74 4.39 -29.65
CA THR A 341 6.02 3.74 -30.94
C THR A 341 4.73 3.22 -31.59
N CYS A 342 3.82 2.62 -30.82
CA CYS A 342 2.47 2.22 -31.26
C CYS A 342 1.69 3.41 -31.83
N GLU A 343 1.65 4.54 -31.12
CA GLU A 343 0.97 5.75 -31.57
C GLU A 343 1.56 6.26 -32.89
N SER A 344 2.89 6.28 -32.99
CA SER A 344 3.57 6.69 -34.21
C SER A 344 3.26 5.77 -35.40
N ALA A 345 3.20 4.46 -35.20
CA ALA A 345 2.82 3.50 -36.23
C ALA A 345 1.35 3.69 -36.64
N GLY A 346 0.47 3.90 -35.66
CA GLY A 346 -0.96 4.14 -35.84
C GLY A 346 -1.28 5.32 -36.76
N ARG A 347 -0.48 6.40 -36.74
CA ARG A 347 -0.69 7.56 -37.64
C ARG A 347 -0.71 7.21 -39.12
N SER A 348 0.06 6.20 -39.54
CA SER A 348 0.05 5.78 -40.96
C SER A 348 -1.24 5.04 -41.34
N VAL A 349 -1.86 4.37 -40.38
CA VAL A 349 -3.18 3.73 -40.54
C VAL A 349 -4.28 4.79 -40.57
N ASP A 350 -4.20 5.82 -39.70
CA ASP A 350 -5.11 6.98 -39.72
C ASP A 350 -5.11 7.69 -41.08
N GLU A 351 -3.92 7.95 -41.63
CA GLU A 351 -3.76 8.60 -42.93
C GLU A 351 -4.41 7.77 -44.05
N ALA A 352 -4.19 6.44 -44.04
CA ALA A 352 -4.83 5.55 -44.99
C ALA A 352 -6.36 5.54 -44.85
N LEU A 353 -6.90 5.51 -43.63
CA LEU A 353 -8.34 5.59 -43.37
C LEU A 353 -8.94 6.91 -43.87
N ALA A 354 -8.28 8.04 -43.66
CA ALA A 354 -8.74 9.33 -44.19
C ALA A 354 -8.79 9.32 -45.73
N ILE A 355 -7.80 8.70 -46.38
CA ILE A 355 -7.79 8.54 -47.85
C ILE A 355 -8.90 7.58 -48.30
N VAL A 356 -9.19 6.50 -47.54
CA VAL A 356 -10.31 5.59 -47.80
C VAL A 356 -11.63 6.35 -47.77
N GLU A 357 -11.90 7.12 -46.70
CA GLU A 357 -13.13 7.90 -46.54
C GLU A 357 -13.33 8.92 -47.68
N ASP A 358 -12.30 9.71 -48.02
CA ASP A 358 -12.35 10.68 -49.13
C ASP A 358 -12.58 9.99 -50.48
N THR A 359 -11.87 8.88 -50.72
CA THR A 359 -11.97 8.14 -51.98
C THR A 359 -13.36 7.50 -52.13
N LEU A 360 -13.91 6.88 -51.07
CA LEU A 360 -15.24 6.30 -51.07
C LEU A 360 -16.33 7.36 -51.38
N ALA A 361 -16.23 8.55 -50.80
CA ALA A 361 -17.16 9.65 -51.08
C ALA A 361 -17.16 10.03 -52.56
N LYS A 362 -15.98 10.22 -53.15
CA LYS A 362 -15.82 10.52 -54.59
C LYS A 362 -16.33 9.40 -55.48
N PHE A 363 -16.07 8.14 -55.11
CA PHE A 363 -16.57 6.98 -55.84
C PHE A 363 -18.09 6.90 -55.86
N ARG A 364 -18.74 7.14 -54.72
CA ARG A 364 -20.21 7.17 -54.63
C ARG A 364 -20.80 8.27 -55.49
N GLN A 365 -20.19 9.45 -55.49
CA GLN A 365 -20.59 10.56 -56.37
C GLN A 365 -20.44 10.19 -57.85
N ALA A 366 -19.32 9.57 -58.24
CA ALA A 366 -19.10 9.16 -59.63
C ALA A 366 -20.07 8.06 -60.08
N ILE A 367 -20.39 7.09 -59.21
CA ILE A 367 -21.39 6.05 -59.51
C ILE A 367 -22.80 6.63 -59.64
N ALA A 368 -23.16 7.61 -58.81
CA ALA A 368 -24.44 8.31 -58.93
C ALA A 368 -24.53 9.05 -60.27
N GLY A 369 -23.49 9.81 -60.62
CA GLY A 369 -23.40 10.50 -61.92
C GLY A 369 -23.38 9.54 -63.12
N LEU A 370 -22.76 8.36 -62.98
CA LEU A 370 -22.83 7.31 -64.00
C LEU A 370 -24.27 6.81 -64.22
N ALA A 371 -25.01 6.58 -63.13
CA ALA A 371 -26.38 6.10 -63.22
C ALA A 371 -27.29 7.14 -63.91
N GLU A 372 -27.16 8.40 -63.55
CA GLU A 372 -27.87 9.53 -64.19
C GLU A 372 -27.52 9.63 -65.68
N ALA A 373 -26.23 9.67 -66.02
CA ALA A 373 -25.78 9.74 -67.40
C ALA A 373 -26.22 8.53 -68.24
N THR A 374 -26.31 7.35 -67.63
CA THR A 374 -26.77 6.14 -68.32
C THR A 374 -28.25 6.23 -68.69
N ILE A 375 -29.08 6.82 -67.82
CA ILE A 375 -30.51 7.10 -68.11
C ILE A 375 -30.61 8.09 -69.26
N ASP A 376 -29.84 9.18 -69.21
CA ASP A 376 -29.85 10.22 -70.26
C ASP A 376 -29.37 9.69 -71.60
N ILE A 377 -28.28 8.92 -71.64
CA ILE A 377 -27.78 8.27 -72.86
C ILE A 377 -28.83 7.31 -73.45
N THR A 378 -29.55 6.58 -72.60
CA THR A 378 -30.62 5.68 -73.03
C THR A 378 -31.80 6.45 -73.62
N LEU A 379 -32.18 7.58 -73.00
CA LEU A 379 -33.22 8.47 -73.52
C LEU A 379 -32.81 9.09 -74.86
N ILE A 380 -31.57 9.57 -74.96
CA ILE A 380 -31.00 10.11 -76.20
C ILE A 380 -31.02 9.03 -77.30
N GLY A 381 -30.55 7.82 -77.00
CA GLY A 381 -30.57 6.68 -77.92
C GLY A 381 -31.98 6.33 -78.37
N MET A 382 -32.96 6.27 -77.45
CA MET A 382 -34.35 5.96 -77.78
C MET A 382 -34.99 7.03 -78.66
N ASN A 383 -34.79 8.31 -78.34
CA ASN A 383 -35.29 9.43 -79.13
C ASN A 383 -34.65 9.47 -80.53
N ALA A 384 -33.35 9.22 -80.62
CA ALA A 384 -32.64 9.13 -81.89
C ALA A 384 -33.14 7.94 -82.74
N GLY A 385 -33.34 6.77 -82.12
CA GLY A 385 -33.87 5.58 -82.78
C GLY A 385 -35.30 5.77 -83.30
N LEU A 386 -36.17 6.41 -82.50
CA LEU A 386 -37.54 6.75 -82.93
C LEU A 386 -37.53 7.70 -84.13
N LYS A 387 -36.79 8.82 -84.04
CA LYS A 387 -36.66 9.78 -85.17
C LYS A 387 -36.08 9.13 -86.42
N ALA A 388 -35.06 8.28 -86.26
CA ALA A 388 -34.45 7.55 -87.37
C ALA A 388 -35.41 6.56 -88.03
N SER A 389 -36.28 5.90 -87.27
CA SER A 389 -37.30 5.00 -87.81
C SER A 389 -38.30 5.71 -88.72
N HIS A 390 -38.59 7.00 -88.49
CA HIS A 390 -39.45 7.81 -89.35
C HIS A 390 -38.81 8.18 -90.71
N LEU A 391 -37.49 8.06 -90.84
CA LEU A 391 -36.74 8.31 -92.08
C LEU A 391 -36.63 7.08 -92.99
N GLY A 392 -37.16 5.92 -92.58
CA GLY A 392 -37.15 4.69 -93.36
C GLY A 392 -35.74 4.17 -93.64
N SER A 393 -35.43 3.80 -94.88
CA SER A 393 -34.11 3.27 -95.26
C SER A 393 -32.96 4.26 -95.01
N ARG A 394 -33.24 5.57 -95.06
CA ARG A 394 -32.26 6.65 -94.79
C ARG A 394 -31.85 6.76 -93.32
N GLY A 395 -32.67 6.27 -92.39
CA GLY A 395 -32.38 6.29 -90.94
C GLY A 395 -31.82 4.97 -90.39
N SER A 396 -31.65 3.95 -91.23
CA SER A 396 -31.25 2.60 -90.77
C SER A 396 -29.91 2.58 -90.00
N ALA A 397 -28.91 3.35 -90.43
CA ALA A 397 -27.65 3.50 -89.73
C ALA A 397 -27.81 4.08 -88.32
N PHE A 398 -28.72 5.05 -88.14
CA PHE A 398 -29.00 5.66 -86.84
C PHE A 398 -29.72 4.72 -85.88
N VAL A 399 -30.59 3.84 -86.38
CA VAL A 399 -31.23 2.81 -85.55
C VAL A 399 -30.17 1.84 -84.98
N VAL A 400 -29.18 1.46 -85.79
CA VAL A 400 -28.06 0.62 -85.33
C VAL A 400 -27.22 1.36 -84.27
N ILE A 401 -26.87 2.62 -84.52
CA ILE A 401 -26.13 3.46 -83.57
C ILE A 401 -26.89 3.62 -82.26
N ALA A 402 -28.20 3.87 -82.31
CA ALA A 402 -29.04 4.01 -81.12
C ALA A 402 -29.08 2.72 -80.29
N ASN A 403 -29.18 1.56 -80.96
CA ASN A 403 -29.13 0.25 -80.29
C ASN A 403 -27.76 -0.02 -79.66
N GLU A 404 -26.67 0.32 -80.37
CA GLU A 404 -25.30 0.17 -79.84
C GLU A 404 -25.03 1.09 -78.66
N LEU A 405 -25.53 2.34 -78.73
CA LEU A 405 -25.45 3.31 -77.65
C LEU A 405 -26.18 2.81 -76.41
N LYS A 406 -27.41 2.28 -76.58
CA LYS A 406 -28.19 1.66 -75.50
C LYS A 406 -27.48 0.43 -74.91
N ALA A 407 -27.00 -0.48 -75.76
CA ALA A 407 -26.29 -1.67 -75.31
C ALA A 407 -25.03 -1.30 -74.50
N THR A 408 -24.30 -0.27 -74.92
CA THR A 408 -23.13 0.22 -74.18
C THR A 408 -23.52 0.88 -72.85
N ALA A 409 -24.63 1.64 -72.83
CA ALA A 409 -25.19 2.23 -71.61
C ALA A 409 -25.60 1.14 -70.60
N ASP A 410 -26.23 0.05 -71.06
CA ASP A 410 -26.56 -1.11 -70.23
C ASP A 410 -25.30 -1.76 -69.61
N GLN A 411 -24.20 -1.86 -70.37
CA GLN A 411 -22.91 -2.36 -69.87
C GLN A 411 -22.29 -1.43 -68.81
N VAL A 412 -22.45 -0.11 -68.96
CA VAL A 412 -22.01 0.87 -67.95
C VAL A 412 -22.84 0.72 -66.68
N SER A 413 -24.17 0.60 -66.79
CA SER A 413 -25.07 0.37 -65.65
C SER A 413 -24.69 -0.90 -64.89
N ALA A 414 -24.51 -2.01 -65.61
CA ALA A 414 -24.13 -3.30 -65.01
C ALA A 414 -22.77 -3.23 -64.32
N GLY A 415 -21.79 -2.55 -64.91
CA GLY A 415 -20.49 -2.32 -64.29
C GLY A 415 -20.58 -1.49 -63.01
N ALA A 416 -21.37 -0.40 -63.02
CA ALA A 416 -21.60 0.44 -61.85
C ALA A 416 -22.32 -0.31 -60.72
N ALA A 417 -23.29 -1.16 -61.06
CA ALA A 417 -24.01 -2.01 -60.11
C ALA A 417 -23.08 -3.03 -59.43
N ARG A 418 -22.07 -3.56 -60.14
CA ARG A 418 -21.06 -4.47 -59.57
C ARG A 418 -20.06 -3.78 -58.65
N LEU A 419 -19.83 -2.47 -58.84
CA LEU A 419 -18.87 -1.71 -58.03
C LEU A 419 -19.42 -1.36 -56.64
N ARG A 420 -20.74 -1.09 -56.53
CA ARG A 420 -21.41 -0.75 -55.25
C ARG A 420 -21.10 -1.71 -54.09
N PRO A 421 -21.32 -3.03 -54.19
CA PRO A 421 -21.09 -3.94 -53.07
C PRO A 421 -19.62 -4.01 -52.63
N VAL A 422 -18.67 -3.78 -53.55
CA VAL A 422 -17.24 -3.75 -53.23
C VAL A 422 -16.92 -2.51 -52.39
N LEU A 423 -17.46 -1.34 -52.77
CA LEU A 423 -17.27 -0.10 -52.00
C LEU A 423 -17.92 -0.17 -50.62
N ASP A 424 -19.10 -0.78 -50.50
CA ASP A 424 -19.76 -1.01 -49.21
C ASP A 424 -18.95 -1.97 -48.32
N GLY A 425 -18.25 -2.93 -48.91
CA GLY A 425 -17.30 -3.80 -48.22
C GLY A 425 -16.09 -3.03 -47.66
N ILE A 426 -15.50 -2.14 -48.48
CA ILE A 426 -14.40 -1.27 -48.05
C ILE A 426 -14.83 -0.37 -46.89
N GLU A 427 -16.00 0.26 -46.99
CA GLU A 427 -16.54 1.13 -45.93
C GLU A 427 -16.72 0.37 -44.62
N ARG A 428 -17.28 -0.85 -44.68
CA ARG A 428 -17.48 -1.68 -43.48
C ARG A 428 -16.16 -2.00 -42.80
N SER A 429 -15.17 -2.49 -43.55
CA SER A 429 -13.85 -2.83 -42.99
C SER A 429 -13.10 -1.59 -42.49
N ALA A 430 -13.28 -0.43 -43.12
CA ALA A 430 -12.70 0.83 -42.65
C ALA A 430 -13.32 1.29 -41.32
N ASN A 431 -14.64 1.15 -41.17
CA ASN A 431 -15.34 1.46 -39.92
C ASN A 431 -14.95 0.50 -38.79
N GLU A 432 -14.87 -0.80 -39.07
CA GLU A 432 -14.40 -1.81 -38.11
C GLU A 432 -12.96 -1.50 -37.64
N LEU A 433 -12.08 -1.09 -38.56
CA LEU A 433 -10.70 -0.68 -38.23
C LEU A 433 -10.66 0.59 -37.37
N LYS A 434 -11.56 1.55 -37.62
CA LYS A 434 -11.67 2.79 -36.86
C LYS A 434 -12.15 2.51 -35.42
N GLU A 435 -13.17 1.66 -35.26
CA GLU A 435 -13.70 1.26 -33.95
C GLU A 435 -12.64 0.54 -33.10
N LEU A 436 -11.89 -0.38 -33.70
CA LEU A 436 -10.80 -1.11 -33.03
C LEU A 436 -9.75 -0.14 -32.44
N ARG A 437 -9.46 0.96 -33.14
CA ARG A 437 -8.44 1.93 -32.74
C ARG A 437 -8.90 2.95 -31.70
N VAL A 438 -10.20 3.27 -31.64
CA VAL A 438 -10.75 4.17 -30.60
C VAL A 438 -10.68 3.55 -29.21
N GLN A 439 -10.70 2.22 -29.10
CA GLN A 439 -10.65 1.51 -27.82
C GLN A 439 -9.25 1.56 -27.16
N GLY A 440 -8.20 1.89 -27.91
CA GLY A 440 -6.81 1.88 -27.44
C GLY A 440 -6.21 3.24 -27.09
N ASP A 441 -6.98 4.19 -26.50
CA ASP A 441 -6.53 5.56 -26.23
C ASP A 441 -5.23 5.61 -25.36
N PRO A 442 -4.08 5.99 -25.95
CA PRO A 442 -2.79 5.98 -25.27
C PRO A 442 -2.60 7.19 -24.32
N THR A 443 -3.50 8.19 -24.34
CA THR A 443 -3.35 9.41 -23.52
C THR A 443 -3.61 9.19 -22.03
N GLN A 444 -4.27 8.09 -21.66
CA GLN A 444 -4.49 7.72 -20.26
C GLN A 444 -3.20 7.20 -19.60
N LEU A 445 -2.34 6.52 -20.37
CA LEU A 445 -1.08 5.93 -19.91
C LEU A 445 -0.03 6.96 -19.49
N ALA A 446 0.13 8.00 -20.30
CA ALA A 446 1.07 9.08 -20.00
C ALA A 446 0.75 9.79 -18.67
N LYS A 447 -0.49 9.68 -18.17
CA LYS A 447 -0.89 10.23 -16.87
C LYS A 447 -0.61 9.28 -15.70
N LEU A 448 -0.54 7.98 -15.94
CA LEU A 448 -0.32 6.96 -14.92
C LEU A 448 1.18 6.77 -14.61
N GLU A 449 2.06 6.91 -15.60
CA GLU A 449 3.51 6.75 -15.42
C GLU A 449 4.09 7.61 -14.27
N PRO A 450 3.80 8.93 -14.18
CA PRO A 450 4.32 9.76 -13.08
C PRO A 450 3.84 9.31 -11.70
N GLN A 451 2.59 8.83 -11.61
CA GLN A 451 1.99 8.35 -10.36
C GLN A 451 2.68 7.06 -9.89
N ILE A 452 2.94 6.13 -10.81
CA ILE A 452 3.66 4.89 -10.53
C ILE A 452 5.09 5.20 -10.07
N LEU A 453 5.80 6.08 -10.79
CA LEU A 453 7.17 6.45 -10.41
C LEU A 453 7.24 7.12 -9.03
N GLN A 454 6.22 7.90 -8.67
CA GLN A 454 6.13 8.52 -7.35
C GLN A 454 5.94 7.48 -6.24
N ALA A 455 5.00 6.55 -6.40
CA ALA A 455 4.78 5.50 -5.41
C ALA A 455 5.96 4.52 -5.30
N LEU A 456 6.67 4.24 -6.40
CA LEU A 456 7.90 3.44 -6.34
C LEU A 456 8.96 4.13 -5.48
N ARG A 457 9.10 5.45 -5.57
CA ARG A 457 10.00 6.22 -4.68
C ARG A 457 9.55 6.14 -3.23
N GLU A 458 8.26 6.27 -2.96
CA GLU A 458 7.71 6.16 -1.60
C GLU A 458 7.96 4.77 -0.98
N VAL A 459 7.86 3.70 -1.77
CA VAL A 459 8.21 2.34 -1.32
C VAL A 459 9.71 2.19 -1.08
N GLU A 460 10.57 2.76 -1.93
CA GLU A 460 12.02 2.78 -1.72
C GLU A 460 12.38 3.51 -0.41
N ASP A 461 11.88 4.73 -0.25
CA ASP A 461 12.11 5.56 0.94
C ASP A 461 11.53 4.91 2.20
N GLY A 462 10.38 4.25 2.07
CA GLY A 462 9.74 3.50 3.15
C GLY A 462 10.56 2.27 3.57
N ASN A 463 11.07 1.50 2.60
CA ASN A 463 11.92 0.34 2.89
C ASN A 463 13.27 0.74 3.49
N GLU A 464 13.89 1.83 3.02
CA GLU A 464 15.13 2.36 3.61
C GLU A 464 14.90 2.80 5.06
N ARG A 465 13.78 3.50 5.33
CA ARG A 465 13.38 3.87 6.69
C ARG A 465 13.10 2.65 7.56
N LEU A 466 12.45 1.61 7.04
CA LEU A 466 12.20 0.36 7.76
C LEU A 466 13.52 -0.31 8.13
N GLY A 467 14.48 -0.38 7.20
CA GLY A 467 15.80 -0.93 7.44
C GLY A 467 16.57 -0.19 8.52
N LYS A 468 16.55 1.14 8.50
CA LYS A 468 17.14 1.97 9.55
C LYS A 468 16.50 1.72 10.92
N LEU A 469 15.17 1.64 10.98
CA LEU A 469 14.45 1.34 12.22
C LEU A 469 14.72 -0.09 12.72
N MET A 470 14.85 -1.06 11.83
CA MET A 470 15.21 -2.44 12.18
C MET A 470 16.64 -2.54 12.69
N SER A 471 17.61 -1.88 12.05
CA SER A 471 18.99 -1.82 12.56
C SER A 471 19.02 -1.19 13.95
N ARG A 472 18.32 -0.06 14.11
CA ARG A 472 18.20 0.63 15.39
C ARG A 472 17.55 -0.27 16.46
N LEU A 473 16.50 -1.01 16.12
CA LEU A 473 15.85 -1.98 17.00
C LEU A 473 16.80 -3.12 17.43
N VAL A 474 17.69 -3.58 16.53
CA VAL A 474 18.69 -4.60 16.87
C VAL A 474 19.76 -4.03 17.79
N ASP A 475 20.28 -2.85 17.50
CA ASP A 475 21.35 -2.21 18.27
C ASP A 475 20.85 -1.78 19.66
N GLU A 476 19.72 -1.08 19.72
CA GLU A 476 19.09 -0.64 20.96
C GLU A 476 18.50 -1.83 21.74
N GLY A 477 18.05 -2.88 21.06
CA GLY A 477 17.63 -4.13 21.69
C GLY A 477 18.78 -4.84 22.41
N ALA A 478 19.97 -4.86 21.82
CA ALA A 478 21.17 -5.41 22.45
C ALA A 478 21.65 -4.56 23.64
N GLU A 479 21.54 -3.23 23.54
CA GLU A 479 21.80 -2.35 24.68
C GLU A 479 20.79 -2.59 25.82
N PHE A 480 19.51 -2.66 25.49
CA PHE A 480 18.46 -2.94 26.46
C PHE A 480 18.64 -4.29 27.14
N GLU A 481 19.02 -5.34 26.40
CA GLU A 481 19.32 -6.66 26.95
C GLU A 481 20.44 -6.59 27.99
N ARG A 482 21.50 -5.80 27.74
CA ARG A 482 22.57 -5.57 28.72
C ARG A 482 22.06 -4.84 29.97
N LEU A 483 21.25 -3.78 29.79
CA LEU A 483 20.67 -3.02 30.90
C LEU A 483 19.74 -3.88 31.76
N MET A 484 18.86 -4.67 31.14
CA MET A 484 17.93 -5.54 31.89
C MET A 484 18.64 -6.68 32.62
N ASN A 485 19.70 -7.27 32.02
CA ASN A 485 20.54 -8.25 32.72
C ASN A 485 21.30 -7.62 33.91
N SER A 486 21.79 -6.37 33.75
CA SER A 486 22.37 -5.60 34.85
C SER A 486 21.37 -5.40 35.98
N ALA A 487 20.17 -4.89 35.66
CA ALA A 487 19.08 -4.67 36.60
C ALA A 487 18.70 -5.95 37.36
N GLN A 488 18.52 -7.04 36.61
CA GLN A 488 18.19 -8.35 37.18
C GLN A 488 19.27 -8.81 38.16
N GLY A 489 20.55 -8.73 37.76
CA GLY A 489 21.67 -9.09 38.64
C GLY A 489 21.78 -8.21 39.89
N GLN A 490 21.46 -6.91 39.78
CA GLN A 490 21.41 -6.00 40.93
C GLN A 490 20.28 -6.38 41.90
N MET A 491 19.07 -6.65 41.39
CA MET A 491 17.92 -7.08 42.18
C MET A 491 18.14 -8.42 42.88
N THR A 492 18.74 -9.40 42.19
CA THR A 492 19.08 -10.70 42.81
C THR A 492 20.07 -10.52 43.97
N ARG A 493 21.15 -9.75 43.79
CA ARG A 493 22.12 -9.46 44.86
C ARG A 493 21.50 -8.72 46.04
N LEU A 494 20.52 -7.85 45.78
CA LEU A 494 19.79 -7.16 46.83
C LEU A 494 18.90 -8.11 47.64
N GLY A 495 18.21 -9.03 46.97
CA GLY A 495 17.46 -10.11 47.64
C GLY A 495 18.35 -11.03 48.49
N GLU A 496 19.55 -11.36 48.00
CA GLU A 496 20.55 -12.12 48.77
C GLU A 496 21.03 -11.33 50.00
N SER A 497 21.25 -10.02 49.87
CA SER A 497 21.69 -9.16 50.98
C SER A 497 20.60 -9.03 52.06
N SER A 498 19.33 -8.91 51.67
CA SER A 498 18.21 -8.84 52.62
C SER A 498 17.90 -10.18 53.29
N ALA A 499 18.34 -11.31 52.74
CA ALA A 499 18.20 -12.63 53.35
C ALA A 499 18.96 -12.79 54.68
N ALA A 500 19.83 -11.83 55.03
CA ALA A 500 20.46 -11.76 56.35
C ALA A 500 19.54 -11.21 57.46
N LEU A 501 18.49 -10.44 57.10
CA LEU A 501 17.59 -9.79 58.06
C LEU A 501 16.81 -10.76 58.98
N PRO A 502 16.36 -11.94 58.53
CA PRO A 502 15.74 -12.92 59.42
C PRO A 502 16.70 -13.42 60.50
N ALA A 503 17.99 -13.56 60.18
CA ALA A 503 19.00 -13.93 61.18
C ALA A 503 19.22 -12.80 62.20
N VAL A 504 19.15 -11.52 61.77
CA VAL A 504 19.14 -10.37 62.68
C VAL A 504 17.94 -10.43 63.61
N ALA A 505 16.74 -10.69 63.08
CA ALA A 505 15.51 -10.85 63.86
C ALA A 505 15.64 -11.99 64.88
N THR A 506 16.16 -13.16 64.49
CA THR A 506 16.38 -14.29 65.42
C THR A 506 17.36 -13.94 66.53
N ARG A 507 18.42 -13.16 66.25
CA ARG A 507 19.35 -12.69 67.30
C ARG A 507 18.66 -11.74 68.27
N LEU A 508 17.83 -10.81 67.79
CA LEU A 508 17.05 -9.90 68.64
C LEU A 508 16.07 -10.66 69.54
N GLU A 509 15.40 -11.69 69.02
CA GLU A 509 14.52 -12.55 69.82
C GLU A 509 15.27 -13.37 70.86
N THR A 510 16.39 -13.96 70.48
CA THR A 510 17.21 -14.77 71.38
C THR A 510 17.76 -13.92 72.52
N ALA A 511 18.22 -12.71 72.21
CA ALA A 511 18.71 -11.76 73.21
C ALA A 511 17.61 -11.18 74.10
N SER A 512 16.35 -11.18 73.65
CA SER A 512 15.17 -10.75 74.41
C SER A 512 14.36 -11.91 75.00
N ALA A 513 14.87 -13.14 74.95
CA ALA A 513 14.20 -14.32 75.48
C ALA A 513 14.11 -14.28 77.01
N SER A 514 12.93 -14.61 77.55
CA SER A 514 12.66 -14.66 78.99
C SER A 514 11.83 -15.89 79.35
N VAL A 515 12.12 -16.50 80.50
CA VAL A 515 11.35 -17.66 81.02
C VAL A 515 9.98 -17.23 81.59
N GLN A 516 9.84 -15.96 81.97
CA GLN A 516 8.60 -15.37 82.47
C GLN A 516 7.81 -14.70 81.34
N ARG A 517 6.47 -14.70 81.48
CA ARG A 517 5.57 -13.92 80.61
C ARG A 517 5.87 -12.43 80.81
N LEU A 518 6.06 -11.72 79.70
CA LEU A 518 6.28 -10.27 79.71
C LEU A 518 5.07 -9.57 80.31
N GLN A 519 5.30 -8.66 81.26
CA GLN A 519 4.27 -7.78 81.83
C GLN A 519 4.70 -6.33 81.63
N PRO A 520 4.53 -5.77 80.41
CA PRO A 520 4.91 -4.38 80.14
C PRO A 520 4.09 -3.41 80.99
N GLU A 521 4.77 -2.40 81.53
CA GLU A 521 4.20 -1.37 82.39
C GLU A 521 3.48 -0.28 81.58
N LEU A 522 2.77 0.63 82.26
CA LEU A 522 2.03 1.72 81.61
C LEU A 522 2.93 2.62 80.73
N GLN A 523 4.19 2.81 81.15
CA GLN A 523 5.20 3.56 80.39
C GLN A 523 5.61 2.83 79.09
N ASP A 524 5.67 1.50 79.12
CA ASP A 524 6.01 0.69 77.95
C ASP A 524 4.87 0.71 76.92
N GLN A 525 3.62 0.74 77.40
CA GLN A 525 2.43 0.89 76.55
C GLN A 525 2.42 2.23 75.82
N ALA A 526 2.85 3.32 76.47
CA ALA A 526 2.96 4.64 75.83
C ALA A 526 4.02 4.66 74.72
N ILE A 527 5.16 3.98 74.92
CA ILE A 527 6.22 3.85 73.91
C ILE A 527 5.75 3.00 72.72
N LEU A 528 5.03 1.90 72.98
CA LEU A 528 4.43 1.07 71.93
C LEU A 528 3.36 1.87 71.14
N ASP A 529 2.54 2.68 71.81
CA ASP A 529 1.57 3.54 71.12
C ASP A 529 2.25 4.63 70.26
N ASP A 530 3.39 5.19 70.69
CA ASP A 530 4.18 6.14 69.88
C ASP A 530 4.74 5.47 68.63
N LEU A 531 5.29 4.25 68.76
CA LEU A 531 5.74 3.45 67.61
C LEU A 531 4.59 3.17 66.63
N PHE A 532 3.39 2.84 67.14
CA PHE A 532 2.22 2.62 66.32
C PHE A 532 1.78 3.88 65.55
N ALA A 533 1.87 5.05 66.18
CA ALA A 533 1.50 6.33 65.57
C ALA A 533 2.47 6.76 64.45
N ARG A 534 3.75 6.36 64.54
CA ARG A 534 4.80 6.69 63.55
C ARG A 534 4.74 5.85 62.29
N TYR A 535 4.16 4.64 62.34
CA TYR A 535 4.07 3.79 61.15
C TYR A 535 3.29 4.48 60.03
N THR A 536 3.84 4.39 58.82
CA THR A 536 3.22 4.91 57.60
C THR A 536 2.38 3.83 56.92
N MET A 537 2.81 2.57 56.98
CA MET A 537 2.19 1.45 56.26
C MET A 537 1.13 0.72 57.11
N GLU A 538 0.04 0.27 56.48
CA GLU A 538 -0.99 -0.52 57.19
C GLU A 538 -0.47 -1.89 57.63
N ARG A 539 0.41 -2.50 56.83
CA ARG A 539 1.00 -3.79 57.16
C ARG A 539 1.84 -3.76 58.44
N GLU A 540 2.55 -2.66 58.71
CA GLU A 540 3.25 -2.47 59.98
C GLU A 540 2.27 -2.43 61.16
N ARG A 541 1.12 -1.79 60.97
CA ARG A 541 0.08 -1.71 62.00
C ARG A 541 -0.55 -3.07 62.26
N ASP A 542 -0.75 -3.88 61.23
CA ASP A 542 -1.23 -5.27 61.37
C ASP A 542 -0.28 -6.11 62.22
N VAL A 543 1.01 -6.12 61.86
CA VAL A 543 2.03 -6.89 62.59
C VAL A 543 2.11 -6.43 64.06
N HIS A 544 1.99 -5.12 64.31
CA HIS A 544 1.95 -4.59 65.65
C HIS A 544 0.68 -5.01 66.42
N ARG A 545 -0.50 -4.96 65.79
CA ARG A 545 -1.75 -5.44 66.41
C ARG A 545 -1.68 -6.93 66.74
N GLU A 546 -1.22 -7.75 65.80
CA GLU A 546 -1.04 -9.19 66.00
C GLU A 546 -0.07 -9.48 67.17
N PHE A 547 1.02 -8.70 67.26
CA PHE A 547 1.98 -8.82 68.35
C PHE A 547 1.38 -8.46 69.72
N LEU A 548 0.64 -7.35 69.82
CA LEU A 548 0.00 -6.94 71.07
C LEU A 548 -1.09 -7.93 71.49
N GLN A 549 -1.88 -8.44 70.54
CA GLN A 549 -2.88 -9.48 70.81
C GLN A 549 -2.23 -10.76 71.36
N ALA A 550 -1.07 -11.16 70.84
CA ALA A 550 -0.33 -12.31 71.36
C ALA A 550 0.18 -12.12 72.79
N LEU A 551 0.34 -10.87 73.25
CA LEU A 551 0.67 -10.50 74.63
C LEU A 551 -0.57 -10.24 75.51
N GLY A 552 -1.79 -10.29 74.95
CA GLY A 552 -3.04 -9.98 75.66
C GLY A 552 -3.26 -8.48 75.89
N LEU A 553 -2.62 -7.63 75.09
CA LEU A 553 -2.69 -6.17 75.16
C LEU A 553 -3.43 -5.59 73.95
N ALA A 554 -4.00 -4.40 74.10
CA ALA A 554 -4.59 -3.63 73.01
C ALA A 554 -3.95 -2.24 72.97
N SER A 555 -3.63 -1.73 71.77
CA SER A 555 -3.09 -0.37 71.59
C SER A 555 -4.21 0.66 71.67
N ILE A 556 -4.03 1.69 72.51
CA ILE A 556 -4.99 2.79 72.66
C ILE A 556 -4.97 3.68 71.40
N ALA A 557 -3.80 3.85 70.78
CA ALA A 557 -3.65 4.54 69.50
C ALA A 557 -4.37 3.81 68.35
N ALA A 558 -4.35 2.47 68.33
CA ALA A 558 -5.09 1.67 67.37
C ALA A 558 -6.62 1.82 67.55
N MET A 559 -7.11 1.83 68.79
CA MET A 559 -8.55 1.99 69.10
C MET A 559 -9.07 3.37 68.68
N ARG A 560 -8.35 4.46 68.99
CA ARG A 560 -8.74 5.83 68.60
C ARG A 560 -8.81 6.04 67.10
N ARG A 561 -7.98 5.33 66.32
CA ARG A 561 -7.99 5.42 64.85
C ARG A 561 -9.13 4.62 64.23
N VAL A 562 -9.49 3.46 64.79
CA VAL A 562 -10.66 2.69 64.34
C VAL A 562 -11.95 3.49 64.58
N GLU A 563 -12.07 4.13 65.76
CA GLU A 563 -13.17 5.07 66.02
C GLU A 563 -13.19 6.24 65.01
N ALA A 564 -12.03 6.80 64.66
CA ALA A 564 -11.94 7.88 63.67
C ALA A 564 -12.30 7.44 62.23
N VAL A 565 -11.98 6.20 61.83
CA VAL A 565 -12.33 5.64 60.51
C VAL A 565 -13.81 5.28 60.45
N GLU A 566 -14.40 4.72 61.51
CA GLU A 566 -15.85 4.47 61.59
C GLU A 566 -16.67 5.76 61.59
N THR A 567 -16.13 6.86 62.15
CA THR A 567 -16.77 8.20 62.04
C THR A 567 -16.55 8.91 60.70
N ALA A 568 -15.61 8.43 59.88
CA ALA A 568 -15.32 9.00 58.55
C ALA A 568 -16.06 8.27 57.42
N ASP A 569 -16.70 7.13 57.70
CA ASP A 569 -17.69 6.48 56.84
C ASP A 569 -19.05 7.23 56.88
N ASP A 570 -19.00 8.56 56.72
CA ASP A 570 -20.17 9.34 56.35
C ASP A 570 -20.48 9.01 54.89
N GLY A 571 -21.40 8.06 54.69
CA GLY A 571 -21.74 7.44 53.41
C GLY A 571 -21.87 8.41 52.22
N ILE A 572 -20.78 8.56 51.48
CA ILE A 572 -20.78 9.16 50.14
C ILE A 572 -20.82 8.01 49.13
N GLU A 573 -22.02 7.70 48.65
CA GLU A 573 -22.20 6.97 47.39
C GLU A 573 -21.58 7.80 46.25
N LEU A 574 -20.49 7.31 45.68
CA LEU A 574 -19.93 7.84 44.44
C LEU A 574 -20.72 7.26 43.25
N PHE A 575 -21.56 8.11 42.65
CA PHE A 575 -22.12 7.89 41.32
C PHE A 575 -21.07 8.05 40.21
#